data_AF-A0A8C7GZ38-F1
#
_entry.id   AF-A0A8C7GZ38-F1
#
_cell.length_a   1.000
_cell.length_b   1.000
_cell.length_c   1.000
_cell.angle_alpha   90.00
_cell.angle_beta   90.00
_cell.angle_gamma   90.00
#
_symmetry.space_group_name_H-M   'P 1'
#
loop_
_entity.id
_entity.type
_entity.pdbx_description
1 polymer ?
#
loop_
_entity_poly.entity_id
_entity_poly.type
_entity_poly.pdbx_seq_one_letter_code
_entity_poly.pdbx_strand_id
1 'polypeptide(L)'
;MDSNIMDILEEFMESALVTWVQLFDGVVDREENVMLFNQYMEVNSKSQNSHDRYLRLTNGIFLNEVMRVIDPNPKLEHLYRSGRDDQMLRVQNFSILNRHLRAFYQEDLRQLILMPLPNIAILGQDPLTEAAVEELRRLLLLLLGCAVQCERKETFIQQIQSLDIETQTAIANCIQEVSSVPYSFIHIHY
;
A
#
# COMPACT_ATOMS: atom_id res chain seq x y z
N MET A 1 -21.78 11.16 -6.72
CA MET A 1 -20.86 10.66 -5.68
C MET A 1 -21.32 11.27 -4.38
N ASP A 2 -21.49 10.47 -3.34
CA ASP A 2 -21.91 10.97 -2.03
C ASP A 2 -20.78 11.82 -1.44
N SER A 3 -21.09 13.06 -1.07
CA SER A 3 -20.13 14.01 -0.46
C SER A 3 -19.32 13.36 0.67
N ASN A 4 -19.97 12.49 1.45
CA ASN A 4 -19.39 11.78 2.58
C ASN A 4 -18.20 10.87 2.20
N ILE A 5 -18.24 10.20 1.04
CA ILE A 5 -17.15 9.33 0.61
C ILE A 5 -15.91 10.14 0.22
N MET A 6 -16.11 11.30 -0.43
CA MET A 6 -14.99 12.17 -0.79
C MET A 6 -14.28 12.72 0.44
N ASP A 7 -15.04 13.07 1.50
CA ASP A 7 -14.47 13.52 2.76
C ASP A 7 -13.64 12.42 3.45
N ILE A 8 -14.14 11.17 3.47
CA ILE A 8 -13.42 10.01 4.00
C ILE A 8 -12.13 9.74 3.20
N LEU A 9 -12.20 9.86 1.87
CA LEU A 9 -11.04 9.69 1.00
C LEU A 9 -10.00 10.78 1.23
N GLU A 10 -10.41 12.04 1.34
CA GLU A 10 -9.51 13.14 1.63
C GLU A 10 -8.80 12.95 2.98
N GLU A 11 -9.55 12.62 4.03
CA GLU A 11 -8.98 12.30 5.36
C GLU A 11 -8.00 11.13 5.29
N PHE A 12 -8.35 10.06 4.58
CA PHE A 12 -7.45 8.91 4.41
C PHE A 12 -6.18 9.29 3.63
N MET A 13 -6.29 10.11 2.60
CA MET A 13 -5.18 10.53 1.76
C MET A 13 -4.20 11.50 2.45
N GLU A 14 -4.62 12.10 3.56
CA GLU A 14 -3.77 12.90 4.47
C GLU A 14 -3.16 12.06 5.60
N SER A 15 -3.51 10.77 5.70
CA SER A 15 -3.00 9.89 6.75
C SER A 15 -1.50 9.60 6.61
N ALA A 16 -0.86 9.33 7.74
CA ALA A 16 0.57 9.03 7.80
C ALA A 16 0.97 7.78 6.98
N LEU A 17 0.07 6.80 6.83
CA LEU A 17 0.28 5.63 5.98
C LEU A 17 0.41 6.00 4.51
N VAL A 18 -0.45 6.91 4.04
CA VAL A 18 -0.43 7.39 2.65
C VAL A 18 0.80 8.27 2.41
N THR A 19 1.16 9.13 3.37
CA THR A 19 2.39 9.93 3.30
C THR A 19 3.63 9.04 3.21
N TRP A 20 3.69 7.97 4.01
CA TRP A 20 4.79 7.01 3.97
C TRP A 20 4.88 6.27 2.62
N VAL A 21 3.78 5.70 2.12
CA VAL A 21 3.81 4.90 0.89
C VAL A 21 4.17 5.75 -0.34
N GLN A 22 3.90 7.05 -0.30
CA GLN A 22 4.25 7.97 -1.39
C GLN A 22 5.73 8.33 -1.45
N LEU A 23 6.52 8.03 -0.41
CA LEU A 23 7.98 8.12 -0.51
C LEU A 23 8.55 7.22 -1.62
N PHE A 24 7.77 6.20 -2.03
CA PHE A 24 8.12 5.28 -3.11
C PHE A 24 7.75 5.79 -4.51
N ASP A 25 6.97 6.87 -4.66
CA ASP A 25 6.57 7.39 -5.98
C ASP A 25 7.80 7.63 -6.88
N GLY A 26 8.80 8.35 -6.37
CA GLY A 26 10.04 8.59 -7.12
C GLY A 26 10.97 7.37 -7.27
N VAL A 27 10.72 6.28 -6.54
CA VAL A 27 11.49 5.03 -6.64
C VAL A 27 10.90 4.12 -7.71
N VAL A 28 9.57 3.93 -7.69
CA VAL A 28 8.82 3.09 -8.63
C VAL A 28 8.80 3.73 -10.03
N ASP A 29 8.70 5.06 -10.13
CA ASP A 29 8.66 5.76 -11.43
C ASP A 29 10.02 5.83 -12.15
N ARG A 30 11.11 5.37 -11.53
CA ARG A 30 12.44 5.35 -12.17
C ARG A 30 12.62 4.26 -13.21
N GLU A 31 11.81 3.20 -13.20
CA GLU A 31 11.90 2.10 -14.18
C GLU A 31 10.94 2.26 -15.38
N GLU A 32 9.95 3.15 -15.31
CA GLU A 32 8.94 3.34 -16.37
C GLU A 32 8.79 4.82 -16.79
N ASN A 33 9.88 5.47 -17.18
CA ASN A 33 9.78 6.81 -17.77
C ASN A 33 9.11 6.74 -19.16
N VAL A 34 7.90 7.32 -19.32
CA VAL A 34 7.60 8.49 -20.20
C VAL A 34 6.16 8.59 -20.75
N MET A 35 5.31 7.56 -20.82
CA MET A 35 4.19 7.64 -21.79
C MET A 35 2.73 7.89 -21.37
N LEU A 36 2.33 8.01 -20.09
CA LEU A 36 0.88 8.20 -19.79
C LEU A 36 0.48 9.28 -18.79
N PHE A 37 1.39 9.82 -17.98
CA PHE A 37 1.00 10.80 -16.94
C PHE A 37 1.11 12.28 -17.36
N ASN A 38 1.73 12.59 -18.50
CA ASN A 38 1.96 13.98 -18.93
C ASN A 38 0.79 14.61 -19.70
N GLN A 39 -0.37 13.95 -19.81
CA GLN A 39 -1.51 14.51 -20.55
C GLN A 39 -2.66 15.01 -19.69
N TYR A 40 -2.45 15.52 -18.47
CA TYR A 40 -3.38 16.48 -17.86
C TYR A 40 -2.63 17.41 -16.90
N MET A 41 -1.92 18.41 -17.45
CA MET A 41 -1.77 19.67 -16.73
C MET A 41 -3.14 20.36 -16.74
N GLU A 42 -4.01 19.96 -15.81
CA GLU A 42 -5.20 20.75 -15.46
C GLU A 42 -4.97 21.42 -14.10
N VAL A 43 -4.98 22.74 -14.17
CA VAL A 43 -4.79 23.67 -13.07
C VAL A 43 -6.11 23.73 -12.30
N ASN A 44 -6.43 22.72 -11.47
CA ASN A 44 -7.50 22.87 -10.48
C ASN A 44 -7.38 21.97 -9.23
N SER A 45 -7.60 22.63 -8.08
CA SER A 45 -7.87 22.20 -6.69
C SER A 45 -7.35 20.86 -6.16
N LYS A 46 -6.69 20.90 -4.99
CA LYS A 46 -6.14 19.77 -4.20
C LYS A 46 -6.99 18.47 -4.17
N SER A 47 -8.32 18.56 -4.25
CA SER A 47 -9.28 17.44 -4.23
C SER A 47 -9.21 16.53 -5.47
N GLN A 48 -8.92 17.09 -6.66
CA GLN A 48 -8.76 16.26 -7.87
C GLN A 48 -7.45 15.45 -7.82
N ASN A 49 -6.44 16.01 -7.16
CA ASN A 49 -5.16 15.34 -6.91
C ASN A 49 -5.28 14.20 -5.88
N SER A 50 -6.07 14.36 -4.80
CA SER A 50 -6.28 13.28 -3.83
C SER A 50 -7.02 12.08 -4.43
N HIS A 51 -8.04 12.34 -5.26
CA HIS A 51 -8.77 11.30 -5.96
C HIS A 51 -7.88 10.50 -6.92
N ASP A 52 -7.08 11.16 -7.76
CA ASP A 52 -6.20 10.47 -8.71
C ASP A 52 -5.07 9.69 -8.00
N ARG A 53 -4.51 10.26 -6.93
CA ARG A 53 -3.57 9.56 -6.04
C ARG A 53 -4.20 8.34 -5.39
N TYR A 54 -5.46 8.43 -4.97
CA TYR A 54 -6.19 7.28 -4.40
C TYR A 54 -6.44 6.19 -5.44
N LEU A 55 -6.82 6.55 -6.67
CA LEU A 55 -6.96 5.59 -7.77
C LEU A 55 -5.63 4.92 -8.13
N ARG A 56 -4.51 5.63 -8.02
CA ARG A 56 -3.17 5.04 -8.16
C ARG A 56 -2.88 3.99 -7.09
N LEU A 57 -3.28 4.21 -5.84
CA LEU A 57 -3.14 3.21 -4.77
C LEU A 57 -4.06 2.00 -5.00
N THR A 58 -5.26 2.24 -5.53
CA THR A 58 -6.28 1.19 -5.68
C THR A 58 -6.22 0.41 -6.99
N ASN A 59 -5.37 0.79 -7.95
CA ASN A 59 -5.17 0.03 -9.19
C ASN A 59 -4.43 -1.31 -9.00
N GLY A 60 -3.86 -1.53 -7.80
CA GLY A 60 -3.11 -2.71 -7.44
C GLY A 60 -1.71 -2.81 -8.07
N ILE A 61 -1.32 -1.93 -8.98
CA ILE A 61 0.00 -1.96 -9.63
C ILE A 61 1.04 -1.31 -8.71
N PHE A 62 0.78 -0.07 -8.27
CA PHE A 62 1.75 0.70 -7.50
C PHE A 62 2.17 -0.02 -6.22
N LEU A 63 1.21 -0.56 -5.47
CA LEU A 63 1.48 -1.26 -4.22
C LEU A 63 2.22 -2.59 -4.41
N ASN A 64 2.03 -3.26 -5.55
CA ASN A 64 2.87 -4.41 -5.91
C ASN A 64 4.32 -3.98 -6.15
N GLU A 65 4.55 -2.87 -6.86
CA GLU A 65 5.91 -2.37 -7.08
C GLU A 65 6.57 -1.92 -5.77
N VAL A 66 5.82 -1.29 -4.85
CA VAL A 66 6.31 -1.00 -3.49
C VAL A 66 6.75 -2.29 -2.78
N MET A 67 5.93 -3.34 -2.82
CA MET A 67 6.28 -4.63 -2.21
C MET A 67 7.56 -5.23 -2.82
N ARG A 68 7.80 -5.06 -4.12
CA ARG A 68 9.02 -5.52 -4.81
C ARG A 68 10.27 -4.74 -4.43
N VAL A 69 10.12 -3.46 -4.10
CA VAL A 69 11.22 -2.66 -3.55
C VAL A 69 11.60 -3.15 -2.14
N ILE A 70 10.59 -3.54 -1.34
CA ILE A 70 10.76 -4.07 0.02
C ILE A 70 11.37 -5.47 -0.02
N ASP A 71 10.80 -6.36 -0.84
CA ASP A 71 11.22 -7.75 -1.04
C ASP A 71 11.45 -8.05 -2.53
N PRO A 72 12.71 -7.92 -3.01
CA PRO A 72 13.11 -8.25 -4.38
C PRO A 72 13.18 -9.76 -4.64
N ASN A 73 12.11 -10.51 -4.33
CA ASN A 73 12.08 -11.96 -4.51
C ASN A 73 12.04 -12.32 -6.01
N PRO A 74 12.86 -13.29 -6.51
CA PRO A 74 12.90 -13.65 -7.92
C PRO A 74 11.60 -14.29 -8.47
N LYS A 75 10.62 -14.64 -7.61
CA LYS A 75 9.33 -15.22 -8.02
C LYS A 75 8.30 -14.16 -8.45
N LEU A 76 8.72 -13.13 -9.19
CA LEU A 76 7.85 -12.02 -9.59
C LEU A 76 6.75 -12.49 -10.55
N GLU A 77 5.51 -12.41 -10.11
CA GLU A 77 4.36 -12.61 -10.99
C GLU A 77 4.16 -11.42 -11.93
N HIS A 78 3.58 -11.65 -13.10
CA HIS A 78 3.28 -10.57 -14.03
C HIS A 78 2.14 -9.69 -13.51
N LEU A 79 2.35 -8.37 -13.45
CA LEU A 79 1.28 -7.42 -13.13
C LEU A 79 0.44 -7.12 -14.36
N TYR A 80 -0.87 -7.05 -14.17
CA TYR A 80 -1.79 -6.73 -15.25
C TYR A 80 -1.95 -5.22 -15.37
N ARG A 81 -1.36 -4.65 -16.43
CA ARG A 81 -1.41 -3.23 -16.76
C ARG A 81 -2.42 -3.01 -17.90
N SER A 82 -3.38 -2.12 -17.69
CA SER A 82 -4.36 -1.72 -18.71
C SER A 82 -4.48 -0.20 -18.73
N GLY A 83 -4.70 0.36 -19.93
CA GLY A 83 -5.01 1.78 -20.10
C GLY A 83 -6.44 2.16 -19.72
N ARG A 84 -7.26 1.21 -19.26
CA ARG A 84 -8.63 1.41 -18.78
C ARG A 84 -8.78 0.79 -17.40
N ASP A 85 -9.56 1.47 -16.56
CA ASP A 85 -9.91 0.98 -15.23
C ASP A 85 -10.74 -0.31 -15.34
N ASP A 86 -10.11 -1.45 -15.06
CA ASP A 86 -10.71 -2.78 -15.19
C ASP A 86 -10.72 -3.46 -13.82
N GLN A 87 -11.93 -3.66 -13.33
CA GLN A 87 -12.22 -4.32 -12.05
C GLN A 87 -11.54 -5.69 -11.92
N MET A 88 -11.56 -6.51 -12.98
CA MET A 88 -10.96 -7.84 -12.94
C MET A 88 -9.45 -7.73 -12.78
N LEU A 89 -8.81 -6.79 -13.46
CA LEU A 89 -7.37 -6.59 -13.37
C LEU A 89 -6.96 -6.07 -11.98
N ARG A 90 -7.75 -5.16 -11.38
CA ARG A 90 -7.52 -4.74 -9.99
C ARG A 90 -7.55 -5.90 -9.02
N VAL A 91 -8.59 -6.75 -9.10
CA VAL A 91 -8.72 -7.96 -8.25
C VAL A 91 -7.51 -8.87 -8.44
N GLN A 92 -7.06 -9.10 -9.69
CA GLN A 92 -5.89 -9.93 -9.97
C GLN A 92 -4.61 -9.33 -9.37
N ASN A 93 -4.36 -8.03 -9.58
CA ASN A 93 -3.20 -7.35 -9.02
C ASN A 93 -3.18 -7.41 -7.48
N PHE A 94 -4.32 -7.20 -6.83
CA PHE A 94 -4.41 -7.37 -5.37
C PHE A 94 -4.24 -8.82 -4.91
N SER A 95 -4.67 -9.80 -5.71
CA SER A 95 -4.40 -11.22 -5.43
C SER A 95 -2.91 -11.53 -5.44
N ILE A 96 -2.16 -10.97 -6.39
CA ILE A 96 -0.70 -11.10 -6.46
C ILE A 96 -0.08 -10.50 -5.19
N LEU A 97 -0.49 -9.29 -4.82
CA LEU A 97 0.04 -8.59 -3.65
C LEU A 97 -0.23 -9.36 -2.35
N ASN A 98 -1.47 -9.85 -2.16
CA ASN A 98 -1.83 -10.64 -0.99
C ASN A 98 -1.01 -11.94 -0.89
N ARG A 99 -0.73 -12.60 -2.02
CA ARG A 99 0.13 -13.78 -2.05
C ARG A 99 1.57 -13.42 -1.67
N HIS A 100 2.10 -12.31 -2.20
CA HIS A 100 3.45 -11.86 -1.88
C HIS A 100 3.59 -11.50 -0.40
N LEU A 101 2.67 -10.69 0.15
CA LEU A 101 2.60 -10.37 1.58
C LEU A 101 2.58 -11.64 2.43
N ARG A 102 1.69 -12.60 2.09
CA ARG A 102 1.58 -13.86 2.83
C ARG A 102 2.87 -14.67 2.80
N ALA A 103 3.51 -14.78 1.63
CA ALA A 103 4.79 -15.47 1.49
C ALA A 103 5.87 -14.79 2.35
N PHE A 104 5.99 -13.47 2.28
CA PHE A 104 7.00 -12.72 3.04
C PHE A 104 6.86 -12.90 4.55
N TYR A 105 5.65 -12.75 5.09
CA TYR A 105 5.43 -12.97 6.53
C TYR A 105 5.71 -14.42 6.95
N GLN A 106 5.27 -15.41 6.18
CA GLN A 106 5.36 -16.82 6.58
C GLN A 106 6.73 -17.46 6.30
N GLU A 107 7.32 -17.18 5.14
CA GLU A 107 8.56 -17.80 4.67
C GLU A 107 9.79 -17.03 5.17
N ASP A 108 9.79 -15.71 5.05
CA ASP A 108 10.96 -14.88 5.39
C ASP A 108 10.95 -14.46 6.85
N LEU A 109 9.84 -13.89 7.34
CA LEU A 109 9.75 -13.46 8.75
C LEU A 109 9.46 -14.61 9.72
N ARG A 110 9.03 -15.78 9.23
CA ARG A 110 8.60 -16.94 10.06
C ARG A 110 7.50 -16.58 11.06
N GLN A 111 6.56 -15.75 10.59
CA GLN A 111 5.48 -15.17 11.35
C GLN A 111 4.13 -15.52 10.69
N LEU A 112 3.19 -16.08 11.46
CA LEU A 112 1.84 -16.31 10.96
C LEU A 112 1.01 -15.03 11.07
N ILE A 113 0.51 -14.49 9.95
CA ILE A 113 -0.48 -13.41 9.96
C ILE A 113 -1.76 -13.93 10.61
N LEU A 114 -2.05 -13.48 11.83
CA LEU A 114 -3.24 -13.90 12.60
C LEU A 114 -4.46 -12.99 12.40
N MET A 115 -4.26 -11.84 11.75
CA MET A 115 -5.33 -10.98 11.24
C MET A 115 -5.79 -11.42 9.84
N PRO A 116 -7.06 -11.18 9.46
CA PRO A 116 -7.50 -11.46 8.10
C PRO A 116 -6.72 -10.61 7.10
N LEU A 117 -6.25 -11.25 6.02
CA LEU A 117 -5.67 -10.54 4.89
C LEU A 117 -6.71 -9.58 4.27
N PRO A 118 -6.27 -8.47 3.65
CA PRO A 118 -7.16 -7.50 3.01
C PRO A 118 -8.10 -8.19 2.02
N ASN A 119 -9.39 -7.85 2.08
CA ASN A 119 -10.38 -8.44 1.19
C ASN A 119 -10.28 -7.85 -0.22
N ILE A 120 -9.56 -8.56 -1.10
CA ILE A 120 -9.33 -8.15 -2.49
C ILE A 120 -10.61 -8.00 -3.32
N ALA A 121 -11.70 -8.65 -2.93
CA ALA A 121 -12.98 -8.49 -3.63
C ALA A 121 -13.56 -7.10 -3.34
N ILE A 122 -13.48 -6.62 -2.10
CA ILE A 122 -13.95 -5.27 -1.74
C ILE A 122 -13.09 -4.21 -2.44
N LEU A 123 -11.76 -4.33 -2.35
CA LEU A 123 -10.82 -3.40 -2.98
C LEU A 123 -10.94 -3.38 -4.51
N GLY A 124 -11.07 -4.56 -5.12
CA GLY A 124 -11.08 -4.70 -6.56
C GLY A 124 -12.42 -4.36 -7.19
N GLN A 125 -13.56 -4.62 -6.52
CA GLN A 125 -14.90 -4.37 -7.07
C GLN A 125 -15.20 -2.88 -7.20
N ASP A 126 -15.22 -2.16 -6.09
CA ASP A 126 -15.47 -0.72 -6.06
C ASP A 126 -14.54 -0.04 -5.05
N PRO A 127 -13.45 0.61 -5.53
CA PRO A 127 -12.49 1.26 -4.66
C PRO A 127 -13.05 2.50 -3.97
N LEU A 128 -14.16 3.08 -4.45
CA LEU A 128 -14.73 4.33 -3.94
C LEU A 128 -15.81 4.05 -2.88
N THR A 129 -15.49 3.19 -1.91
CA THR A 129 -16.36 2.84 -0.79
C THR A 129 -15.59 2.92 0.51
N GLU A 130 -16.28 3.24 1.61
CA GLU A 130 -15.68 3.25 2.97
C GLU A 130 -15.05 1.90 3.31
N ALA A 131 -15.71 0.80 2.92
CA ALA A 131 -15.17 -0.54 3.10
C ALA A 131 -13.84 -0.74 2.34
N ALA A 132 -13.72 -0.25 1.10
CA ALA A 132 -12.48 -0.34 0.35
C ALA A 132 -11.36 0.52 0.95
N VAL A 133 -11.67 1.71 1.47
CA VAL A 133 -10.70 2.55 2.20
C VAL A 133 -10.14 1.81 3.40
N GLU A 134 -10.99 1.13 4.17
CA GLU A 134 -10.56 0.36 5.34
C GLU A 134 -9.75 -0.89 4.98
N GLU A 135 -10.10 -1.60 3.90
CA GLU A 135 -9.27 -2.69 3.39
C GLU A 135 -7.91 -2.19 2.89
N LEU A 136 -7.86 -1.00 2.27
CA LEU A 136 -6.63 -0.38 1.79
C LEU A 136 -5.75 0.02 2.97
N ARG A 137 -6.33 0.61 4.03
CA ARG A 137 -5.63 0.92 5.28
C ARG A 137 -4.93 -0.31 5.86
N ARG A 138 -5.65 -1.44 5.96
CA ARG A 138 -5.07 -2.72 6.44
C ARG A 138 -3.94 -3.21 5.54
N LEU A 139 -4.10 -3.06 4.22
CA LEU A 139 -3.08 -3.44 3.26
C LEU A 139 -1.81 -2.57 3.39
N LEU A 140 -1.95 -1.25 3.59
CA LEU A 140 -0.83 -0.35 3.83
C LEU A 140 -0.13 -0.64 5.18
N LEU A 141 -0.89 -1.02 6.22
CA LEU A 141 -0.34 -1.43 7.51
C LEU A 141 0.55 -2.69 7.37
N LEU A 142 0.08 -3.70 6.62
CA LEU A 142 0.88 -4.89 6.35
C LEU A 142 2.14 -4.57 5.54
N LEU A 143 2.05 -3.71 4.52
CA LEU A 143 3.21 -3.25 3.76
C LEU A 143 4.24 -2.52 4.63
N LEU A 144 3.78 -1.64 5.52
CA LEU A 144 4.64 -0.96 6.49
C LEU A 144 5.33 -1.98 7.41
N GLY A 145 4.58 -2.97 7.89
CA GLY A 145 5.10 -4.07 8.68
C GLY A 145 6.17 -4.88 7.96
N CYS A 146 6.03 -5.12 6.65
CA CYS A 146 7.08 -5.73 5.83
C CYS A 146 8.31 -4.82 5.76
N ALA A 147 8.13 -3.53 5.46
CA ALA A 147 9.23 -2.58 5.29
C ALA A 147 10.10 -2.44 6.56
N VAL A 148 9.49 -2.40 7.75
CA VAL A 148 10.25 -2.25 9.01
C VAL A 148 10.87 -3.56 9.53
N GLN A 149 10.50 -4.71 8.94
CA GLN A 149 11.02 -6.03 9.32
C GLN A 149 11.89 -6.69 8.25
N CYS A 150 11.96 -6.14 7.03
CA CYS A 150 12.80 -6.67 5.96
C CYS A 150 14.30 -6.51 6.23
N GLU A 151 15.12 -7.18 5.41
CA GLU A 151 16.59 -7.10 5.51
C GLU A 151 17.11 -5.67 5.38
N ARG A 152 16.46 -4.86 4.53
CA ARG A 152 16.83 -3.46 4.26
C ARG A 152 16.07 -2.44 5.12
N LYS A 153 15.50 -2.87 6.25
CA LYS A 153 14.68 -2.02 7.15
C LYS A 153 15.32 -0.70 7.52
N GLU A 154 16.64 -0.64 7.68
CA GLU A 154 17.35 0.60 8.03
C GLU A 154 17.13 1.71 6.99
N THR A 155 17.06 1.37 5.70
CA THR A 155 16.76 2.35 4.64
C THR A 155 15.35 2.92 4.80
N PHE A 156 14.37 2.06 5.08
CA PHE A 156 12.98 2.48 5.26
C PHE A 156 12.76 3.24 6.57
N ILE A 157 13.45 2.84 7.65
CA ILE A 157 13.43 3.56 8.93
C ILE A 157 14.03 4.96 8.76
N GLN A 158 15.14 5.11 8.04
CA GLN A 158 15.73 6.42 7.74
C GLN A 158 14.79 7.30 6.91
N GLN A 159 14.08 6.72 5.94
CA GLN A 159 13.03 7.43 5.19
C GLN A 159 11.91 7.91 6.11
N ILE A 160 11.41 7.07 7.01
CA ILE A 160 10.41 7.46 8.01
C ILE A 160 10.94 8.59 8.90
N GLN A 161 12.19 8.50 9.37
CA GLN A 161 12.83 9.50 10.22
C GLN A 161 13.06 10.86 9.52
N SER A 162 12.96 10.92 8.20
CA SER A 162 13.05 12.17 7.43
C SER A 162 11.73 12.95 7.35
N LEU A 163 10.61 12.33 7.76
CA LEU A 163 9.29 12.95 7.82
C LEU A 163 9.19 13.91 9.02
N ASP A 164 8.13 14.69 9.10
CA ASP A 164 7.85 15.51 10.28
C ASP A 164 7.52 14.65 11.52
N ILE A 165 7.65 15.23 12.72
CA ILE A 165 7.54 14.52 14.00
C ILE A 165 6.12 13.94 14.21
N GLU A 166 5.08 14.64 13.74
CA GLU A 166 3.69 14.20 13.88
C GLU A 166 3.46 12.93 13.05
N THR A 167 3.90 12.96 11.78
CA THR A 167 3.85 11.80 10.89
C THR A 167 4.68 10.63 11.41
N GLN A 168 5.89 10.87 11.93
CA GLN A 168 6.72 9.83 12.53
C GLN A 168 6.01 9.14 13.71
N THR A 169 5.37 9.93 14.58
CA THR A 169 4.65 9.43 15.75
C THR A 169 3.43 8.60 15.33
N ALA A 170 2.68 9.06 14.33
CA ALA A 170 1.55 8.33 13.77
C ALA A 170 1.99 6.99 13.14
N ILE A 171 3.10 6.98 12.39
CA ILE A 171 3.67 5.74 11.82
C ILE A 171 4.12 4.78 12.93
N ALA A 172 4.74 5.29 14.01
CA ALA A 172 5.13 4.47 15.15
C ALA A 172 3.92 3.78 15.79
N ASN A 173 2.79 4.48 15.92
CA ASN A 173 1.54 3.89 16.40
C ASN A 173 1.01 2.81 15.44
N CYS A 174 1.09 3.02 14.12
CA CYS A 174 0.73 2.01 13.12
C CYS A 174 1.62 0.76 13.20
N ILE A 175 2.93 0.92 13.42
CA ILE A 175 3.86 -0.22 13.62
C ILE A 175 3.49 -0.97 14.89
N GLN A 176 3.15 -0.24 15.97
CA GLN A 176 2.64 -0.85 17.19
C GLN A 176 1.35 -1.59 16.93
N GLU A 177 0.41 -1.07 16.15
CA GLU A 177 -0.84 -1.79 15.84
C GLU A 177 -0.56 -3.16 15.18
N VAL A 178 0.40 -3.21 14.25
CA VAL A 178 0.79 -4.47 13.58
C VAL A 178 1.57 -5.40 14.53
N SER A 179 2.40 -4.85 15.43
CA SER A 179 3.29 -5.64 16.31
C SER A 179 2.71 -6.00 17.69
N SER A 180 1.75 -5.24 18.20
CA SER A 180 1.32 -5.26 19.62
C SER A 180 0.07 -6.10 19.89
N VAL A 181 -0.55 -6.70 18.86
CA VAL A 181 -1.56 -7.72 19.15
C VAL A 181 -0.79 -8.91 19.77
N PRO A 182 -1.07 -9.32 21.03
CA PRO A 182 -0.33 -10.39 21.70
C PRO A 182 -0.48 -11.77 21.03
N TYR A 183 -1.21 -11.80 19.91
CA TYR A 183 -1.45 -12.92 19.03
C TYR A 183 -1.29 -12.49 17.55
N SER A 184 -0.48 -11.49 17.18
CA SER A 184 -0.35 -11.06 15.77
C SER A 184 0.55 -11.97 14.97
N PHE A 185 1.63 -12.46 15.58
CA PHE A 185 2.62 -13.30 14.93
C PHE A 185 3.20 -14.30 15.94
N ILE A 186 2.99 -15.60 15.70
CA ILE A 186 3.71 -16.65 16.42
C ILE A 186 5.03 -16.88 15.67
N HIS A 187 6.16 -16.72 16.36
CA HIS A 187 7.46 -17.16 15.85
C HIS A 187 7.44 -18.68 15.70
N ILE A 188 7.59 -19.17 14.46
CA ILE A 188 7.68 -20.60 14.19
C ILE A 188 9.12 -21.04 14.53
N HIS A 189 9.31 -21.66 15.70
CA HIS A 189 10.53 -22.38 16.02
C HIS A 189 10.48 -23.77 15.37
N TYR A 190 11.39 -24.04 14.44
CA TYR A 190 11.70 -25.39 13.95
C TYR A 190 12.88 -25.97 14.72
#